data_AF-A0A9X1ZZQ3-F1
#
_entry.id   AF-A0A9X1ZZQ3-F1
#
_cell.length_a   1.000
_cell.length_b   1.000
_cell.length_c   1.000
_cell.angle_alpha   90.00
_cell.angle_beta   90.00
_cell.angle_gamma   90.00
#
_symmetry.space_group_name_H-M   'P 1'
#
loop_
_entity.id
_entity.type
_entity.pdbx_description
1 polymer ?
#
loop_
_entity_poly.entity_id
_entity_poly.type
_entity_poly.pdbx_seq_one_letter_code
_entity_poly.pdbx_strand_id
1 'polypeptide(L)'
;MAQLEYIRHEFFDASLSEREELVWLRQSKEPIERLPQIFWGDGRGWDEANLWALERAAPRNVDIETVKATMKHLGRYAKFLEVLRPELFEF
;
A
#
# COMPACT_ATOMS: atom_id res chain seq x y z
N MET A 1 6.27 -15.70 -4.40
CA MET A 1 4.79 -15.73 -4.39
C MET A 1 4.29 -14.49 -3.69
N ALA A 2 3.19 -13.88 -4.17
CA ALA A 2 2.66 -12.64 -3.65
C ALA A 2 2.31 -12.76 -2.18
N GLN A 3 2.61 -11.72 -1.40
CA GLN A 3 2.43 -11.67 0.04
C GLN A 3 1.56 -10.48 0.43
N LEU A 4 0.75 -10.68 1.47
CA LEU A 4 -0.04 -9.63 2.08
C LEU A 4 0.63 -9.29 3.41
N GLU A 5 1.25 -8.12 3.46
CA GLU A 5 1.98 -7.58 4.60
C GLU A 5 1.20 -6.46 5.27
N TYR A 6 1.62 -6.09 6.49
CA TYR A 6 1.01 -5.01 7.25
C TYR A 6 2.06 -4.00 7.66
N ILE A 7 1.86 -2.74 7.26
CA ILE A 7 2.80 -1.66 7.58
C ILE A 7 2.14 -0.65 8.52
N ARG A 8 2.96 0.16 9.18
CA ARG A 8 2.53 1.37 9.85
C ARG A 8 2.73 2.54 8.89
N HIS A 9 1.65 3.14 8.43
CA HIS A 9 1.72 4.26 7.48
C HIS A 9 1.70 5.60 8.22
N GLU A 10 2.73 6.40 7.98
CA GLU A 10 2.81 7.80 8.39
C GLU A 10 2.68 8.69 7.15
N PHE A 11 1.95 9.79 7.30
CA PHE A 11 1.71 10.71 6.21
C PHE A 11 2.80 11.79 6.14
N PHE A 12 3.27 12.09 4.93
CA PHE A 12 4.25 13.13 4.65
C PHE A 12 3.79 13.99 3.48
N ASP A 13 4.11 15.29 3.52
CA ASP A 13 3.98 16.22 2.40
C ASP A 13 5.36 16.61 1.88
N ALA A 14 5.46 16.79 0.57
CA ALA A 14 6.60 17.41 -0.07
C ALA A 14 6.49 18.93 0.04
N SER A 15 7.54 19.59 0.52
CA SER A 15 7.67 21.05 0.53
C SER A 15 9.06 21.47 0.05
N LEU A 16 9.24 22.75 -0.25
CA LEU A 16 10.54 23.34 -0.55
C LEU A 16 11.06 24.07 0.69
N SER A 17 12.35 23.87 0.99
CA SER A 17 13.04 24.63 2.02
C SER A 17 13.33 26.07 1.56
N GLU A 18 13.80 26.92 2.46
CA GLU A 18 14.27 28.27 2.14
C GLU A 18 15.42 28.29 1.10
N ARG A 19 16.08 27.14 0.87
CA ARG A 19 17.16 26.96 -0.11
C ARG A 19 16.69 26.24 -1.38
N GLU A 20 15.37 26.14 -1.59
CA GLU A 20 14.75 25.44 -2.74
C GLU A 20 15.05 23.93 -2.79
N GLU A 21 15.40 23.32 -1.65
CA GLU A 21 15.63 21.88 -1.56
C GLU A 21 14.33 21.16 -1.19
N LEU A 22 14.08 20.00 -1.80
CA LEU A 22 12.94 19.14 -1.46
C LEU A 22 13.08 18.63 -0.01
N VAL A 23 12.08 18.92 0.82
CA VAL A 23 11.97 18.43 2.19
C VAL A 23 10.65 17.69 2.39
N TRP A 24 10.69 16.58 3.13
CA TRP A 24 9.52 15.80 3.50
C TRP A 24 9.07 16.17 4.91
N LEU A 25 7.89 16.78 5.01
CA LEU A 25 7.31 17.22 6.27
C LEU A 25 6.25 16.22 6.71
N ARG A 26 6.40 15.69 7.93
CA ARG A 26 5.40 14.79 8.52
C ARG A 26 4.09 15.55 8.74
N GLN A 27 2.98 15.00 8.26
CA GLN A 27 1.64 15.55 8.51
C GLN A 27 1.17 15.21 9.92
N SER A 28 0.28 16.04 10.49
CA SER A 28 -0.37 15.81 11.79
C SER A 28 -1.50 14.78 11.76
N LYS A 29 -1.72 14.09 10.63
CA LYS A 29 -2.73 13.04 10.49
C LYS A 29 -2.38 11.84 11.36
N GLU A 30 -3.42 11.19 11.90
CA GLU A 30 -3.24 9.95 12.65
C GLU A 30 -2.61 8.87 11.75
N PRO A 31 -1.56 8.18 12.22
CA PRO A 31 -0.95 7.09 11.45
C PRO A 31 -1.95 5.94 11.28
N ILE A 32 -1.87 5.24 10.15
CA ILE A 32 -2.68 4.03 9.94
C ILE A 32 -1.87 2.84 10.42
N GLU A 33 -2.32 2.25 11.52
CA GLU A 33 -1.73 1.02 12.05
C GLU A 33 -2.17 -0.20 11.24
N ARG A 34 -1.19 -1.04 10.89
CA ARG A 34 -1.41 -2.29 10.15
C ARG A 34 -2.18 -2.08 8.84
N LEU A 35 -1.77 -1.09 8.05
CA LEU A 35 -2.25 -0.89 6.69
C LEU A 35 -1.86 -2.12 5.85
N PRO A 36 -2.83 -2.85 5.27
CA PRO A 36 -2.54 -3.99 4.40
C PRO A 36 -1.87 -3.53 3.10
N GLN A 37 -0.79 -4.22 2.69
CA GLN A 37 -0.06 -4.00 1.44
C GLN A 37 0.21 -5.35 0.77
N ILE A 38 -0.04 -5.44 -0.53
CA ILE A 38 0.28 -6.59 -1.35
C ILE A 38 1.60 -6.34 -2.07
N PHE A 39 2.51 -7.29 -1.96
CA PHE A 39 3.78 -7.33 -2.68
C PHE A 39 3.82 -8.58 -3.56
N TRP A 40 4.28 -8.42 -4.78
CA TRP A 40 4.57 -9.52 -5.71
C TRP A 40 5.81 -10.31 -5.26
N GLY A 41 6.05 -11.45 -5.88
CA GLY A 41 7.17 -12.33 -5.58
C GLY A 41 8.54 -11.72 -5.84
N ASP A 42 8.63 -10.66 -6.64
CA ASP A 42 9.83 -9.87 -6.89
C ASP A 42 10.02 -8.70 -5.90
N GLY A 43 9.09 -8.53 -4.95
CA GLY A 43 9.11 -7.46 -3.95
C GLY A 43 8.50 -6.14 -4.42
N ARG A 44 8.09 -6.00 -5.69
CA ARG A 44 7.32 -4.83 -6.14
C ARG A 44 5.93 -4.84 -5.50
N GLY A 45 5.40 -3.66 -5.20
CA GLY A 45 4.03 -3.53 -4.70
C GLY A 45 3.00 -3.77 -5.80
N TRP A 46 1.79 -4.18 -5.42
CA TRP A 46 0.63 -3.99 -6.29
C TRP A 46 0.11 -2.57 -6.10
N ASP A 47 0.62 -1.63 -6.92
CA ASP A 47 0.39 -0.19 -6.78
C ASP A 47 -1.09 0.17 -6.66
N GLU A 48 -1.96 -0.35 -7.54
CA GLU A 48 -3.39 -0.01 -7.52
C GLU A 48 -4.09 -0.55 -6.28
N ALA A 49 -3.82 -1.80 -5.88
CA ALA A 49 -4.44 -2.39 -4.69
C ALA A 49 -3.97 -1.71 -3.40
N ASN A 50 -2.68 -1.33 -3.37
CA ASN A 50 -2.06 -0.66 -2.22
C ASN A 50 -2.54 0.77 -2.06
N LEU A 51 -2.66 1.51 -3.18
CA LEU A 51 -3.24 2.86 -3.19
C LEU A 51 -4.72 2.82 -2.76
N TRP A 52 -5.50 1.88 -3.31
CA TRP A 52 -6.89 1.68 -2.90
C TRP A 52 -7.03 1.42 -1.38
N ALA A 53 -6.14 0.59 -0.82
CA ALA A 53 -6.14 0.31 0.61
C ALA A 53 -5.85 1.57 1.43
N LEU A 54 -4.88 2.38 1.00
CA LEU A 54 -4.54 3.66 1.65
C LEU A 54 -5.71 4.63 1.61
N GLU A 55 -6.35 4.84 0.46
CA GLU A 55 -7.49 5.76 0.31
C GLU A 55 -8.70 5.36 1.16
N ARG A 56 -8.93 4.06 1.33
CA ARG A 56 -10.03 3.53 2.16
C ARG A 56 -9.72 3.56 3.65
N ALA A 57 -8.47 3.34 4.02
CA ALA A 57 -8.02 3.39 5.41
C ALA A 57 -7.70 4.81 5.90
N ALA A 58 -7.57 5.77 4.98
CA ALA A 58 -7.40 7.17 5.32
C ALA A 58 -8.52 7.66 6.25
N PRO A 59 -8.21 8.60 7.17
CA PRO A 59 -9.11 8.96 8.25
C PRO A 59 -10.54 9.26 7.77
N ARG A 60 -11.53 8.58 8.39
CA ARG A 60 -12.98 8.77 8.21
C ARG A 60 -13.63 8.13 6.97
N ASN A 61 -12.97 7.22 6.25
CA ASN A 61 -13.58 6.58 5.08
C ASN A 61 -14.20 5.22 5.41
N VAL A 62 -13.40 4.22 5.80
CA VAL A 62 -13.86 2.84 6.08
C VAL A 62 -13.10 2.26 7.27
N ASP A 63 -13.76 1.41 8.06
CA ASP A 63 -13.11 0.65 9.14
C ASP A 63 -11.97 -0.23 8.60
N ILE A 64 -10.82 -0.18 9.29
CA ILE A 64 -9.59 -0.85 8.84
C ILE A 64 -9.76 -2.37 8.72
N GLU A 65 -10.59 -3.01 9.55
CA GLU A 65 -10.83 -4.46 9.44
C GLU A 65 -11.61 -4.81 8.17
N THR A 66 -12.46 -3.91 7.67
CA THR A 66 -13.14 -4.07 6.39
C THR A 66 -12.15 -3.97 5.22
N VAL A 67 -11.22 -3.02 5.28
CA VAL A 67 -10.13 -2.88 4.29
C VAL A 67 -9.26 -4.15 4.29
N LYS A 68 -8.87 -4.64 5.47
CA LYS A 68 -8.10 -5.88 5.62
C LYS A 68 -8.85 -7.11 5.09
N ALA A 69 -10.15 -7.21 5.33
CA ALA A 69 -10.97 -8.31 4.79
C ALA A 69 -10.92 -8.31 3.26
N THR A 70 -11.12 -7.16 2.63
CA THR A 70 -11.04 -7.01 1.16
C THR A 70 -9.65 -7.35 0.64
N MET A 71 -8.61 -6.82 1.28
CA MET A 71 -7.22 -7.07 0.90
C MET A 71 -6.81 -8.53 1.05
N LYS A 72 -7.40 -9.31 1.97
CA LYS A 72 -7.20 -10.76 2.03
C LYS A 72 -7.73 -11.47 0.78
N HIS A 73 -8.85 -11.02 0.22
CA HIS A 73 -9.37 -11.57 -1.04
C HIS A 73 -8.46 -11.19 -2.22
N LEU A 74 -8.04 -9.92 -2.29
CA LEU A 74 -7.10 -9.45 -3.30
C LEU A 74 -5.74 -10.16 -3.21
N GLY A 75 -5.21 -10.42 -2.02
CA GLY A 75 -3.96 -11.16 -1.83
C GLY A 75 -4.04 -12.62 -2.30
N ARG A 76 -5.21 -13.27 -2.13
CA ARG A 76 -5.44 -14.61 -2.73
C ARG A 76 -5.47 -14.54 -4.25
N TYR A 77 -6.09 -13.50 -4.80
CA TYR A 77 -6.13 -13.27 -6.23
C TYR A 77 -4.74 -12.96 -6.80
N ALA A 78 -3.93 -12.16 -6.12
CA ALA A 78 -2.54 -11.88 -6.47
C ALA A 78 -1.70 -13.17 -6.59
N LYS A 79 -1.81 -14.06 -5.59
CA LYS A 79 -1.15 -15.37 -5.62
C LYS A 79 -1.59 -16.22 -6.81
N PHE A 80 -2.88 -16.18 -7.14
CA PHE A 80 -3.41 -16.90 -8.30
C PHE A 80 -2.87 -16.33 -9.61
N LEU A 81 -2.78 -15.00 -9.75
CA LEU A 81 -2.24 -14.35 -10.94
C LEU A 81 -0.78 -14.73 -11.21
N GLU A 82 0.04 -14.79 -10.17
CA GLU A 82 1.45 -15.22 -10.32
C GLU A 82 1.61 -16.67 -10.76
N VAL A 83 0.70 -17.56 -10.33
CA VAL A 83 0.70 -18.95 -10.79
C VAL A 83 0.31 -19.04 -12.26
N LEU A 84 -0.59 -18.18 -12.72
CA LEU A 84 -1.10 -18.20 -14.09
C LEU A 84 -0.22 -17.52 -15.13
N ARG A 85 0.59 -16.52 -14.76
CA ARG A 85 1.40 -15.75 -15.70
C ARG A 85 2.84 -15.60 -15.23
N PRO A 86 3.70 -16.61 -15.47
CA PRO A 86 5.13 -16.48 -15.24
C PRO A 86 5.77 -15.39 -16.11
N GLU A 87 5.25 -15.13 -17.32
CA GLU A 87 5.90 -14.26 -18.31
C GLU A 87 5.67 -12.74 -18.07
N LEU A 88 4.76 -12.35 -17.19
CA LEU A 88 4.48 -10.92 -16.91
C LEU A 88 5.42 -10.26 -15.90
N PHE A 89 6.31 -11.03 -15.28
CA PHE A 89 7.24 -10.54 -14.27
C PHE A 89 8.67 -10.35 -14.81
N GLU A 90 8.88 -10.58 -16.11
CA GLU A 90 10.09 -10.17 -16.83
C GLU A 90 9.92 -8.73 -17.39
N PHE A 91 10.09 -7.74 -16.52
CA PHE A 91 10.35 -6.34 -16.89
C PHE A 91 11.37 -5.74 -15.93
#